data_AF-A0A6J1KDZ3-F1
#
_entry.id   AF-A0A6J1KDZ3-F1
#
_cell.length_a   1.000
_cell.length_b   1.000
_cell.length_c   1.000
_cell.angle_alpha   90.00
_cell.angle_beta   90.00
_cell.angle_gamma   90.00
#
_symmetry.space_group_name_H-M   'P 1'
#
loop_
_entity.id
_entity.type
_entity.pdbx_description
1 polymer ?
#
loop_
_entity_poly.entity_id
_entity_poly.type
_entity_poly.pdbx_seq_one_letter_code
_entity_poly.pdbx_strand_id
1 'polypeptide(L)'
;MLVANSFDLWKKDGFFSAAEQVQESADTMEFAYRTWVREMREGLSPDDLDELRREVQTALGTAKWQLEEFEKAVRVSYRAQSEEHLLERHRLFIAAIGNQISHVEAALRESYDKEGKKPLRWVNLNKEECDDLATFLSGTCQVPQSAKTESSVCCSSANGEECDDLATFRRVDDGLRKMDRSTKARRASSPSAPDL
;
A
#
# COMPACT_ATOMS: atom_id res chain seq x y z
N MET A 1 -16.76 36.29 -7.29
CA MET A 1 -16.70 35.32 -6.18
C MET A 1 -15.86 34.15 -6.66
N LEU A 2 -14.65 33.96 -6.13
CA LEU A 2 -13.89 32.75 -6.40
C LEU A 2 -14.53 31.63 -5.57
N VAL A 3 -15.33 30.79 -6.21
CA VAL A 3 -15.71 29.50 -5.62
C VAL A 3 -14.39 28.77 -5.43
N ALA A 4 -13.98 28.55 -4.17
CA ALA A 4 -12.80 27.75 -3.92
C ALA A 4 -13.00 26.40 -4.61
N ASN A 5 -12.08 26.01 -5.48
CA ASN A 5 -12.16 24.70 -6.13
C ASN A 5 -12.12 23.63 -5.03
N SER A 6 -12.89 22.55 -5.22
CA SER A 6 -12.94 21.41 -4.29
C SER A 6 -11.54 20.88 -3.95
N PHE A 7 -10.63 20.94 -4.92
CA PHE A 7 -9.23 20.58 -4.76
C PHE A 7 -8.43 21.51 -3.82
N ASP A 8 -8.66 22.82 -3.87
CA ASP A 8 -7.97 23.77 -2.97
C ASP A 8 -8.42 23.59 -1.51
N LEU A 9 -9.66 23.12 -1.32
CA LEU A 9 -10.17 22.76 -0.01
C LEU A 9 -9.59 21.43 0.47
N TRP A 10 -9.31 20.49 -0.43
CA TRP A 10 -8.59 19.24 -0.13
C TRP A 10 -7.16 19.53 0.32
N LYS A 11 -6.42 20.43 -0.34
CA LYS A 11 -5.03 20.76 0.05
C LYS A 11 -4.86 21.28 1.47
N LYS A 12 -5.93 21.80 2.08
CA LYS A 12 -5.94 22.31 3.46
C LYS A 12 -6.49 21.29 4.46
N ASP A 13 -6.96 20.15 3.96
CA ASP A 13 -7.57 19.10 4.76
C ASP A 13 -6.50 18.27 5.48
N GLY A 14 -6.70 17.99 6.77
CA GLY A 14 -5.79 17.15 7.55
C GLY A 14 -5.69 15.72 7.02
N PHE A 15 -6.72 15.26 6.30
CA PHE A 15 -6.76 13.93 5.67
C PHE A 15 -6.19 13.91 4.25
N PHE A 16 -5.72 15.04 3.69
CA PHE A 16 -5.25 15.11 2.31
C PHE A 16 -4.19 14.07 1.96
N SER A 17 -3.13 13.97 2.78
CA SER A 17 -2.04 13.02 2.54
C SER A 17 -2.49 11.56 2.67
N ALA A 18 -3.46 11.28 3.54
CA ALA A 18 -4.02 9.93 3.66
C ALA A 18 -4.93 9.60 2.45
N ALA A 19 -5.72 10.56 1.98
CA ALA A 19 -6.56 10.40 0.80
C ALA A 19 -5.71 10.21 -0.48
N GLU A 20 -4.58 10.91 -0.59
CA GLU A 20 -3.62 10.74 -1.68
C GLU A 20 -3.07 9.31 -1.72
N GLN A 21 -2.65 8.76 -0.57
CA GLN A 21 -2.19 7.36 -0.49
C GLN A 21 -3.28 6.35 -0.87
N VAL A 22 -4.53 6.58 -0.44
CA VAL A 22 -5.68 5.75 -0.83
C VAL A 22 -5.93 5.84 -2.34
N GLN A 23 -5.77 7.01 -2.94
CA GLN A 23 -5.91 7.18 -4.39
C GLN A 23 -4.78 6.49 -5.15
N GLU A 24 -3.53 6.63 -4.72
CA GLU A 24 -2.36 5.98 -5.34
C GLU A 24 -2.48 4.44 -5.33
N SER A 25 -2.99 3.86 -4.24
CA SER A 25 -3.23 2.42 -4.19
C SER A 25 -4.39 1.99 -5.07
N ALA A 26 -5.46 2.77 -5.15
CA ALA A 26 -6.57 2.52 -6.08
C ALA A 26 -6.11 2.59 -7.55
N ASP A 27 -5.26 3.57 -7.89
CA ASP A 27 -4.67 3.71 -9.22
C ASP A 27 -3.73 2.53 -9.55
N THR A 28 -2.95 2.08 -8.58
CA THR A 28 -2.08 0.89 -8.71
C THR A 28 -2.91 -0.38 -8.93
N MET A 29 -3.98 -0.55 -8.15
CA MET A 29 -4.95 -1.65 -8.31
C MET A 29 -5.59 -1.63 -9.71
N GLU A 30 -6.03 -0.47 -10.16
CA GLU A 30 -6.64 -0.30 -11.49
C GLU A 30 -5.64 -0.61 -12.61
N PHE A 31 -4.40 -0.13 -12.48
CA PHE A 31 -3.34 -0.42 -13.43
C PHE A 31 -3.08 -1.93 -13.55
N ALA A 32 -2.93 -2.61 -12.41
CA ALA A 32 -2.76 -4.06 -12.37
C ALA A 32 -3.98 -4.76 -13.00
N TYR A 33 -5.20 -4.32 -12.66
CA TYR A 33 -6.44 -4.89 -13.19
C TYR A 33 -6.53 -4.75 -14.71
N ARG A 34 -6.27 -3.55 -15.25
CA ARG A 34 -6.30 -3.29 -16.69
C ARG A 34 -5.25 -4.08 -17.43
N THR A 35 -4.07 -4.26 -16.83
CA THR A 35 -3.00 -5.10 -17.38
C THR A 35 -3.46 -6.56 -17.43
N TRP A 36 -3.93 -7.11 -16.32
CA TRP A 36 -4.47 -8.47 -16.25
C TRP A 36 -5.60 -8.71 -17.29
N VAL A 37 -6.55 -7.79 -17.43
CA VAL A 37 -7.65 -7.91 -18.41
C VAL A 37 -7.14 -7.89 -19.85
N ARG A 38 -6.12 -7.08 -20.15
CA ARG A 38 -5.50 -7.04 -21.48
C ARG A 38 -4.83 -8.38 -21.79
N GLU A 39 -3.97 -8.84 -20.88
CA GLU A 39 -3.23 -10.09 -21.09
C GLU A 39 -4.14 -11.33 -21.16
N MET A 40 -5.24 -11.33 -20.40
CA MET A 40 -6.28 -12.37 -20.48
C MET A 40 -6.92 -12.46 -21.88
N ARG A 41 -7.00 -11.33 -22.61
CA ARG A 41 -7.55 -11.27 -23.97
C ARG A 41 -6.50 -11.62 -25.03
N GLU A 42 -5.24 -11.27 -24.79
CA GLU A 42 -4.12 -11.51 -25.71
C GLU A 42 -3.61 -12.95 -25.65
N GLY A 43 -4.01 -13.72 -24.63
CA GLY A 43 -3.74 -15.15 -24.55
C GLY A 43 -2.32 -15.46 -24.08
N LEU A 44 -1.79 -14.67 -23.13
CA LEU A 44 -0.53 -14.98 -22.44
C LEU A 44 -0.54 -16.38 -21.81
N SER A 45 0.66 -16.84 -21.42
CA SER A 45 0.80 -18.12 -20.74
C SER A 45 -0.04 -18.15 -19.44
N PRO A 46 -0.60 -19.31 -19.06
CA PRO A 46 -1.38 -19.41 -17.83
C PRO A 46 -0.62 -19.00 -16.56
N ASP A 47 0.70 -19.20 -16.53
CA ASP A 47 1.56 -18.86 -15.40
C ASP A 47 1.70 -17.32 -15.27
N ASP A 48 1.95 -16.61 -16.37
CA ASP A 48 2.03 -15.14 -16.38
C ASP A 48 0.69 -14.50 -15.99
N LEU A 49 -0.42 -15.08 -16.45
CA LEU A 49 -1.76 -14.61 -16.11
C LEU A 49 -2.07 -14.82 -14.63
N ASP A 50 -1.62 -15.93 -14.04
CA ASP A 50 -1.79 -16.19 -12.61
C ASP A 50 -0.89 -15.29 -11.76
N GLU A 51 0.31 -14.92 -12.23
CA GLU A 51 1.15 -13.89 -11.58
C GLU A 51 0.46 -12.52 -11.57
N LEU A 52 0.00 -12.04 -12.72
CA LEU A 52 -0.76 -10.78 -12.82
C LEU A 52 -2.00 -10.78 -11.93
N ARG A 53 -2.70 -11.92 -11.85
CA ARG A 53 -3.87 -12.06 -10.95
C ARG A 53 -3.50 -11.89 -9.48
N ARG A 54 -2.35 -12.43 -9.05
CA ARG A 54 -1.83 -12.24 -7.69
C ARG A 54 -1.44 -10.80 -7.42
N GLU A 55 -0.88 -10.10 -8.41
CA GLU A 55 -0.59 -8.67 -8.33
C GLU A 55 -1.87 -7.86 -8.14
N VAL A 56 -2.90 -8.11 -8.97
CA VAL A 56 -4.22 -7.46 -8.82
C VAL A 56 -4.78 -7.70 -7.43
N GLN A 57 -4.72 -8.94 -6.94
CA GLN A 57 -5.23 -9.27 -5.61
C GLN A 57 -4.48 -8.53 -4.51
N THR A 58 -3.16 -8.47 -4.59
CA THR A 58 -2.32 -7.77 -3.60
C THR A 58 -2.65 -6.28 -3.58
N ALA A 59 -2.66 -5.63 -4.75
CA ALA A 59 -2.98 -4.21 -4.88
C ALA A 59 -4.42 -3.90 -4.40
N LEU A 60 -5.38 -4.76 -4.75
CA LEU A 60 -6.76 -4.68 -4.29
C LEU A 60 -6.85 -4.75 -2.75
N GLY A 61 -6.16 -5.69 -2.12
CA GLY A 61 -6.17 -5.80 -0.66
C GLY A 61 -5.55 -4.59 0.03
N THR A 62 -4.47 -4.04 -0.52
CA THR A 62 -3.87 -2.79 -0.04
C THR A 62 -4.86 -1.63 -0.16
N ALA A 63 -5.49 -1.44 -1.32
CA ALA A 63 -6.46 -0.36 -1.54
C ALA A 63 -7.66 -0.47 -0.58
N LYS A 64 -8.18 -1.68 -0.36
CA LYS A 64 -9.26 -1.94 0.60
C LYS A 64 -8.87 -1.55 2.01
N TRP A 65 -7.75 -2.07 2.49
CA TRP A 65 -7.31 -1.80 3.86
C TRP A 65 -7.07 -0.31 4.07
N GLN A 66 -6.39 0.37 3.13
CA GLN A 66 -6.15 1.81 3.24
C GLN A 66 -7.45 2.62 3.24
N LEU A 67 -8.44 2.24 2.41
CA LEU A 67 -9.75 2.89 2.39
C LEU A 67 -10.51 2.68 3.72
N GLU A 68 -10.48 1.46 4.27
CA GLU A 68 -11.12 1.14 5.55
C GLU A 68 -10.49 1.91 6.72
N GLU A 69 -9.16 2.00 6.77
CA GLU A 69 -8.45 2.79 7.79
C GLU A 69 -8.72 4.29 7.63
N PHE A 70 -8.76 4.78 6.40
CA PHE A 70 -9.15 6.16 6.11
C PHE A 70 -10.57 6.45 6.63
N GLU A 71 -11.54 5.60 6.33
CA GLU A 71 -12.92 5.75 6.81
C GLU A 71 -13.00 5.72 8.34
N LYS A 72 -12.27 4.82 9.01
CA LYS A 72 -12.21 4.76 10.48
C LYS A 72 -11.67 6.05 11.06
N ALA A 73 -10.58 6.58 10.50
CA ALA A 73 -9.95 7.81 10.97
C ALA A 73 -10.86 9.04 10.77
N VAL A 74 -11.50 9.14 9.59
CA VAL A 74 -12.55 10.13 9.30
C VAL A 74 -13.64 10.04 10.37
N ARG A 75 -14.23 8.85 10.59
CA ARG A 75 -15.32 8.65 11.57
C ARG A 75 -14.95 9.07 12.99
N VAL A 76 -13.73 8.80 13.44
CA VAL A 76 -13.25 9.19 14.78
C VAL A 76 -13.08 10.70 14.91
N SER A 77 -12.70 11.40 13.83
CA SER A 77 -12.48 12.84 13.83
C SER A 77 -13.76 13.66 13.98
N TYR A 78 -14.90 13.16 13.47
CA TYR A 78 -16.19 13.85 13.52
C TYR A 78 -16.98 13.55 14.79
N ARG A 79 -16.52 14.11 15.93
CA ARG A 79 -17.29 14.10 17.19
C ARG A 79 -18.19 15.32 17.41
N ALA A 80 -18.12 16.35 16.56
CA ALA A 80 -18.90 17.59 16.69
C ALA A 80 -19.56 18.00 15.35
N GLN A 81 -20.81 18.48 15.40
CA GLN A 81 -21.69 18.76 14.26
C GLN A 81 -21.22 19.89 13.30
N SER A 82 -20.11 20.57 13.56
CA SER A 82 -19.73 21.82 12.86
C SER A 82 -19.06 21.63 11.49
N GLU A 83 -18.74 20.40 11.07
CA GLU A 83 -17.90 20.12 9.88
C GLU A 83 -18.62 19.29 8.80
N GLU A 84 -19.92 19.51 8.62
CA GLU A 84 -20.77 18.72 7.70
C GLU A 84 -20.28 18.74 6.24
N HIS A 85 -19.77 19.87 5.75
CA HIS A 85 -19.25 19.98 4.37
C HIS A 85 -17.92 19.25 4.13
N LEU A 86 -17.06 19.13 5.15
CA LEU A 86 -15.82 18.34 5.05
C LEU A 86 -16.14 16.84 5.06
N LEU A 87 -17.06 16.45 5.95
CA LEU A 87 -17.56 15.08 6.05
C LEU A 87 -18.16 14.60 4.71
N GLU A 88 -18.96 15.44 4.05
CA GLU A 88 -19.57 15.08 2.78
C GLU A 88 -18.53 14.82 1.69
N ARG A 89 -17.44 15.60 1.66
CA ARG A 89 -16.35 15.37 0.72
C ARG A 89 -15.63 14.04 0.98
N HIS A 90 -15.32 13.72 2.24
CA HIS A 90 -14.70 12.44 2.58
C HIS A 90 -15.63 11.27 2.25
N ARG A 91 -16.93 11.40 2.49
CA ARG A 91 -17.93 10.40 2.09
C ARG A 91 -17.96 10.18 0.59
N LEU A 92 -17.98 11.24 -0.20
CA LEU A 92 -17.93 11.15 -1.66
C LEU A 92 -16.65 10.48 -2.15
N PHE A 93 -15.50 10.82 -1.55
CA PHE A 93 -14.23 10.16 -1.84
C PHE A 93 -14.27 8.67 -1.50
N ILE A 94 -14.75 8.32 -0.30
CA ILE A 94 -14.86 6.93 0.15
C ILE A 94 -15.77 6.13 -0.78
N ALA A 95 -16.92 6.69 -1.15
CA ALA A 95 -17.85 6.06 -2.08
C ALA A 95 -17.23 5.87 -3.48
N ALA A 96 -16.50 6.86 -3.98
CA ALA A 96 -15.85 6.78 -5.29
C ALA A 96 -14.80 5.66 -5.35
N ILE A 97 -13.87 5.64 -4.39
CA ILE A 97 -12.83 4.59 -4.34
C ILE A 97 -13.45 3.22 -4.03
N GLY A 98 -14.43 3.17 -3.12
CA GLY A 98 -15.16 1.94 -2.78
C GLY A 98 -15.88 1.33 -3.98
N ASN A 99 -16.44 2.15 -4.88
CA ASN A 99 -17.03 1.67 -6.13
C ASN A 99 -15.98 1.09 -7.08
N GLN A 100 -14.82 1.71 -7.19
CA GLN A 100 -13.72 1.21 -8.03
C GLN A 100 -13.20 -0.15 -7.52
N ILE A 101 -12.98 -0.27 -6.21
CA ILE A 101 -12.63 -1.52 -5.55
C ILE A 101 -13.69 -2.59 -5.85
N SER A 102 -14.97 -2.27 -5.62
CA SER A 102 -16.09 -3.20 -5.81
C SER A 102 -16.17 -3.73 -7.25
N HIS A 103 -15.87 -2.88 -8.23
CA HIS A 103 -15.82 -3.27 -9.64
C HIS A 103 -14.71 -4.31 -9.90
N VAL A 104 -13.48 -4.05 -9.43
CA VAL A 104 -12.35 -4.99 -9.59
C VAL A 104 -12.62 -6.30 -8.85
N GLU A 105 -13.19 -6.23 -7.64
CA GLU A 105 -13.58 -7.42 -6.86
C GLU A 105 -14.60 -8.31 -7.59
N ALA A 106 -15.62 -7.69 -8.19
CA ALA A 106 -16.64 -8.40 -8.94
C ALA A 106 -16.03 -9.09 -10.17
N ALA A 107 -15.17 -8.39 -10.91
CA ALA A 107 -14.50 -8.94 -12.08
C ALA A 107 -13.58 -10.13 -11.72
N LEU A 108 -12.83 -10.03 -10.62
CA LEU A 108 -12.03 -11.15 -10.12
C LEU A 108 -12.91 -12.33 -9.74
N ARG A 109 -13.98 -12.11 -8.98
CA ARG A 109 -14.92 -13.16 -8.58
C ARG A 109 -15.52 -13.90 -9.77
N GLU A 110 -15.97 -13.16 -10.77
CA GLU A 110 -16.51 -13.72 -12.00
C GLU A 110 -15.46 -14.56 -12.76
N SER A 111 -14.19 -14.13 -12.78
CA SER A 111 -13.11 -14.91 -13.39
C SER A 111 -12.87 -16.24 -12.67
N TYR A 112 -12.95 -16.25 -11.33
CA TYR A 112 -12.82 -17.45 -10.52
C TYR A 112 -13.96 -18.43 -10.74
N ASP A 113 -15.18 -17.92 -10.79
CA ASP A 113 -16.38 -18.72 -11.04
C ASP A 113 -16.31 -19.40 -12.42
N LYS A 114 -15.81 -18.69 -13.44
CA LYS A 114 -15.61 -19.24 -14.81
C LYS A 114 -14.52 -20.31 -14.86
N GLU A 115 -13.42 -20.12 -14.13
CA GLU A 115 -12.28 -21.04 -14.15
C GLU A 115 -12.42 -22.20 -13.14
N GLY A 116 -13.43 -22.16 -12.26
CA GLY A 116 -13.58 -23.11 -11.15
C GLY A 116 -12.45 -23.02 -10.11
N LYS A 117 -11.63 -21.98 -10.17
CA LYS A 117 -10.54 -21.70 -9.22
C LYS A 117 -11.11 -21.00 -7.99
N LYS A 118 -10.52 -21.23 -6.82
CA LYS A 118 -10.86 -20.45 -5.62
C LYS A 118 -10.08 -19.13 -5.60
N PRO A 119 -10.71 -18.01 -5.20
CA PRO A 119 -9.98 -16.77 -4.93
C PRO A 119 -8.88 -16.98 -3.89
N LEU A 120 -7.81 -16.17 -3.96
CA LEU A 120 -6.86 -16.12 -2.85
C LEU A 120 -7.62 -15.68 -1.60
N ARG A 121 -7.58 -16.52 -0.58
CA ARG A 121 -8.16 -16.24 0.72
C ARG A 121 -7.16 -15.41 1.50
N TRP A 122 -7.44 -14.10 1.61
CA TRP A 122 -6.84 -13.26 2.63
C TRP A 122 -7.10 -13.92 3.99
N VAL A 123 -6.12 -13.88 4.88
CA VAL A 123 -6.24 -14.48 6.21
C VAL A 123 -7.38 -13.76 6.94
N ASN A 124 -8.55 -14.40 6.97
CA ASN A 124 -9.71 -13.92 7.67
C ASN A 124 -9.69 -14.53 9.07
N LEU A 125 -9.01 -13.83 9.98
CA LEU A 125 -8.95 -14.21 11.38
C LEU A 125 -10.24 -13.75 12.05
N ASN A 126 -10.87 -14.65 12.79
CA ASN A 126 -11.95 -14.28 13.68
C ASN A 126 -11.39 -13.50 14.90
N LYS A 127 -12.29 -13.00 15.76
CA LYS A 127 -11.87 -12.17 16.90
C LYS A 127 -10.92 -12.90 17.85
N GLU A 128 -11.16 -14.19 18.09
CA GLU A 128 -10.33 -15.04 18.96
C GLU A 128 -8.94 -15.24 18.33
N GLU A 129 -8.88 -15.60 17.04
CA GLU A 129 -7.63 -15.76 16.31
C GLU A 129 -6.82 -14.45 16.22
N CYS A 130 -7.49 -13.30 16.11
CA CYS A 130 -6.86 -11.99 16.17
C CYS A 130 -6.27 -11.69 17.56
N ASP A 131 -6.99 -12.04 18.62
CA ASP A 131 -6.53 -11.81 20.00
C ASP A 131 -5.37 -12.76 20.35
N ASP A 132 -5.39 -14.00 19.85
CA ASP A 132 -4.28 -14.95 19.95
C ASP A 132 -3.04 -14.44 19.20
N LEU A 133 -3.23 -13.94 17.97
CA LEU A 133 -2.14 -13.35 17.19
C LEU A 133 -1.57 -12.10 17.88
N ALA A 134 -2.43 -11.21 18.42
CA ALA A 134 -1.99 -10.04 19.16
C ALA A 134 -1.21 -10.44 20.42
N THR A 135 -1.67 -11.47 21.14
CA THR A 135 -0.98 -12.04 22.31
C THR A 135 0.41 -12.57 21.94
N PHE A 136 0.50 -13.32 20.83
CA PHE A 136 1.75 -13.84 20.29
C PHE A 136 2.72 -12.70 19.92
N LEU A 137 2.25 -11.70 19.16
CA LEU A 137 3.06 -10.56 18.74
C LEU A 137 3.47 -9.65 19.90
N SER A 138 2.67 -9.59 20.96
CA SER A 138 2.98 -8.84 22.18
C SER A 138 4.03 -9.53 23.07
N GLY A 139 4.46 -10.75 22.72
CA GLY A 139 5.42 -11.53 23.51
C GLY A 139 4.86 -12.07 24.82
N THR A 140 3.57 -11.89 25.09
CA THR A 140 2.89 -12.37 26.29
C THR A 140 2.40 -13.80 26.07
N CYS A 141 3.32 -14.74 25.89
CA CYS A 141 2.94 -16.16 25.78
C CYS A 141 2.48 -16.65 27.16
N GLN A 142 1.17 -16.73 27.40
CA GLN A 142 0.65 -17.43 28.57
C GLN A 142 0.79 -18.93 28.35
N VAL A 143 1.95 -19.49 28.72
CA VAL A 143 2.10 -20.93 28.87
C VAL A 143 1.08 -21.38 29.92
N PRO A 144 0.14 -22.28 29.61
CA PRO A 144 -0.75 -22.84 30.62
C PRO A 144 0.11 -23.50 31.69
N GLN A 145 0.03 -23.01 32.93
CA GLN A 145 0.71 -23.63 34.07
C GLN A 145 0.08 -24.99 34.35
N SER A 146 0.55 -26.01 33.64
CA SER A 146 0.34 -27.39 34.01
C SER A 146 1.61 -28.17 33.68
N ALA A 147 2.12 -28.81 34.73
CA ALA A 147 3.32 -29.64 34.81
C ALA A 147 4.67 -28.91 34.72
N LYS A 148 5.31 -28.81 35.89
CA LYS A 148 6.76 -28.76 36.07
C LYS A 148 7.45 -29.66 35.04
N THR A 149 8.21 -29.08 34.10
CA THR A 149 9.57 -29.53 33.74
C THR A 149 10.30 -28.33 33.13
N GLU A 150 11.55 -28.22 33.54
CA GLU A 150 12.45 -27.10 33.37
C GLU A 150 12.92 -26.97 31.91
N SER A 151 12.66 -25.82 31.28
CA SER A 151 13.52 -25.28 30.23
C SER A 151 13.28 -23.79 30.09
N SER A 152 14.21 -23.04 30.68
CA SER A 152 14.35 -21.59 30.55
C SER A 152 14.71 -21.24 29.11
N VAL A 153 13.87 -20.48 28.42
CA VAL A 153 14.19 -19.13 27.89
C VAL A 153 12.86 -18.41 27.64
N CYS A 154 12.55 -17.42 28.47
CA CYS A 154 11.69 -16.30 28.12
C CYS A 154 12.52 -15.04 28.41
N CYS A 155 12.86 -14.28 27.38
CA CYS A 155 13.54 -13.01 27.54
C CYS A 155 12.52 -11.96 27.98
N SER A 156 12.50 -11.70 29.28
CA SER A 156 11.74 -10.64 29.94
C SER A 156 12.20 -9.26 29.44
N SER A 157 11.26 -8.36 29.21
CA SER A 157 11.54 -6.92 29.16
C SER A 157 12.17 -6.47 30.49
N ALA A 158 13.32 -5.83 30.41
CA ALA A 158 13.85 -4.97 31.46
C ALA A 158 13.94 -3.55 30.90
N ASN A 159 13.33 -2.61 31.61
CA ASN A 159 13.47 -1.19 31.39
C ASN A 159 14.93 -0.76 31.67
N GLY A 160 15.45 0.11 30.82
CA GLY A 160 16.41 1.15 31.18
C GLY A 160 17.82 0.71 31.53
N GLU A 161 18.63 0.42 30.51
CA GLU A 161 20.07 0.72 30.55
C GLU A 161 20.45 1.45 29.25
N GLU A 162 21.00 2.64 29.44
CA GLU A 162 21.61 3.50 28.43
C GLU A 162 22.76 2.71 27.76
N CYS A 163 22.60 2.39 26.48
CA CYS A 163 23.65 1.79 25.67
C CYS A 163 24.00 2.79 24.57
N ASP A 164 25.05 3.56 24.85
CA ASP A 164 25.82 4.32 23.86
C ASP A 164 26.38 3.35 22.82
N ASP A 165 25.67 3.20 21.70
CA ASP A 165 26.26 2.65 20.47
C ASP A 165 25.63 3.33 19.24
N LEU A 166 25.73 4.66 19.24
CA LEU A 166 25.29 5.54 18.16
C LEU A 166 26.50 5.93 17.30
N ALA A 167 27.19 4.96 16.70
CA ALA A 167 28.34 5.25 15.83
C ALA A 167 28.58 4.34 14.61
N THR A 168 27.66 3.46 14.21
CA THR A 168 27.96 2.56 13.06
C THR A 168 26.87 2.38 12.00
N PHE A 169 25.81 3.20 11.95
CA PHE A 169 24.92 3.18 10.77
C PHE A 169 24.38 4.58 10.40
N ARG A 170 25.29 5.48 10.06
CA ARG A 170 24.99 6.58 9.14
C ARG A 170 26.08 6.66 8.09
N ARG A 171 25.65 6.53 6.84
CA ARG A 171 26.27 6.94 5.55
C ARG A 171 26.47 5.78 4.58
N VAL A 172 25.38 5.31 4.01
CA VAL A 172 25.38 4.98 2.58
C VAL A 172 24.09 5.54 2.01
N ASP A 173 24.15 6.82 1.61
CA ASP A 173 23.55 7.34 0.37
C ASP A 173 23.70 8.85 0.38
N ASP A 174 24.84 9.31 -0.13
CA ASP A 174 24.98 10.67 -0.64
C ASP A 174 26.19 10.71 -1.59
N GLY A 175 25.95 10.93 -2.89
CA GLY A 175 27.06 11.11 -3.83
C GLY A 175 26.85 10.79 -5.31
N LEU A 176 25.62 10.68 -5.82
CA LEU A 176 25.40 10.74 -7.27
C LEU A 176 25.55 12.20 -7.74
N ARG A 177 26.79 12.68 -7.90
CA ARG A 177 27.21 13.76 -8.81
C ARG A 177 28.67 14.16 -8.55
N LYS A 178 29.53 13.89 -9.53
CA LYS A 178 30.52 14.82 -10.14
C LYS A 178 31.72 14.03 -10.67
N MET A 179 31.71 13.74 -11.97
CA MET A 179 32.94 13.66 -12.75
C MET A 179 32.70 14.39 -14.06
N ASP A 180 33.04 15.68 -14.03
CA ASP A 180 33.23 16.47 -15.23
C ASP A 180 34.36 17.46 -14.96
N ARG A 181 35.60 17.04 -15.25
CA ARG A 181 36.59 17.89 -15.94
C ARG A 181 37.88 17.16 -16.29
N SER A 182 38.28 17.37 -17.55
CA SER A 182 39.64 17.30 -18.10
C SER A 182 40.20 15.88 -18.34
N THR A 183 40.67 15.49 -19.52
CA THR A 183 41.28 16.31 -20.58
C THR A 183 41.50 15.50 -21.86
N LYS A 184 41.28 16.18 -23.00
CA LYS A 184 42.17 16.23 -24.18
C LYS A 184 42.01 15.16 -25.31
N ALA A 185 41.52 15.70 -26.43
CA ALA A 185 42.01 15.54 -27.81
C ALA A 185 41.65 14.30 -28.64
N ARG A 186 40.70 14.48 -29.57
CA ARG A 186 40.93 14.41 -31.04
C ARG A 186 39.65 14.90 -31.73
N ARG A 187 39.67 16.09 -32.32
CA ARG A 187 40.01 16.37 -33.73
C ARG A 187 38.77 16.30 -34.62
N ALA A 188 38.45 17.47 -35.16
CA ALA A 188 37.34 17.81 -36.03
C ALA A 188 37.13 16.85 -37.21
N SER A 189 35.86 16.66 -37.58
CA SER A 189 35.36 16.73 -38.96
C SER A 189 33.83 16.88 -38.93
N SER A 190 33.31 17.99 -39.45
CA SER A 190 31.91 18.19 -39.87
C SER A 190 31.87 18.13 -41.41
N PRO A 191 30.71 18.31 -42.06
CA PRO A 191 29.56 17.39 -42.14
C PRO A 191 29.25 17.04 -43.61
N SER A 192 28.34 16.12 -43.88
CA SER A 192 27.65 16.06 -45.19
C SER A 192 26.21 15.62 -44.99
N ALA A 193 25.30 16.53 -45.32
CA ALA A 193 23.87 16.25 -45.49
C ALA A 193 23.65 15.60 -46.87
N PRO A 194 22.69 14.70 -47.03
CA PRO A 194 22.17 14.36 -48.34
C PRO A 194 21.00 15.28 -48.72
N ASP A 195 21.09 15.85 -49.92
CA ASP A 195 20.04 16.57 -50.63
C ASP A 195 18.96 15.61 -51.16
N LEU A 196 17.71 16.10 -51.13
CA LEU A 196 16.49 15.70 -51.86
C LEU A 196 15.84 14.34 -51.54
#